data_AF-A0A8J6Z3P2-F1
#
_entry.id   AF-A0A8J6Z3P2-F1
#
_cell.length_a   1.000
_cell.length_b   1.000
_cell.length_c   1.000
_cell.angle_alpha   90.00
_cell.angle_beta   90.00
_cell.angle_gamma   90.00
#
_symmetry.space_group_name_H-M   'P 1'
#
loop_
_entity.id
_entity.type
_entity.pdbx_description
1 polymer ?
#
loop_
_entity_poly.entity_id
_entity_poly.type
_entity_poly.pdbx_seq_one_letter_code
_entity_poly.pdbx_strand_id
1 'polypeptide(L)' 'MATVVEGAVIAGEKSNPPSVDYYRKCESCGYVSSSKYNTAALYHRYNSSFRCPKCGNNQRIEIRS' A
#
# COMPACT_ATOMS: atom_id res chain seq x y z
N MET A 1 13.83 0.77 -5.91
CA MET A 1 12.59 0.26 -6.56
C MET A 1 11.68 -0.09 -5.41
N ALA A 2 10.51 0.53 -5.36
CA ALA A 2 9.62 0.34 -4.24
C ALA A 2 9.24 -1.13 -4.12
N THR A 3 9.36 -1.65 -2.90
CA THR A 3 9.06 -3.02 -2.55
C THR A 3 7.91 -3.02 -1.55
N VAL A 4 6.85 -3.78 -1.84
CA VAL A 4 5.79 -4.01 -0.87
C VAL A 4 6.24 -5.09 0.10
N VAL A 5 6.22 -4.77 1.39
CA VAL A 5 6.45 -5.74 2.46
C VAL A 5 5.13 -6.42 2.82
N GLU A 6 4.05 -5.67 2.95
CA GLU A 6 2.73 -6.21 3.30
C GLU A 6 1.58 -5.27 2.90
N GLY A 7 0.40 -5.84 2.68
CA GLY A 7 -0.87 -5.11 2.65
C GLY A 7 -1.13 -4.22 1.42
N ALA A 8 -0.28 -4.28 0.40
CA ALA A 8 -0.41 -3.43 -0.79
C ALA A 8 -0.03 -4.14 -2.10
N VAL A 9 -0.42 -3.52 -3.21
CA VAL A 9 0.05 -3.84 -4.56
C VAL A 9 0.47 -2.53 -5.22
N ILE A 10 1.71 -2.44 -5.71
CA ILE A 10 2.20 -1.25 -6.39
C ILE A 10 1.50 -1.09 -7.74
N ALA A 11 0.97 0.09 -7.97
CA ALA A 11 0.31 0.51 -9.21
C ALA A 11 1.20 1.42 -10.06
N GLY A 12 2.15 2.13 -9.44
CA GLY A 12 3.11 2.99 -10.13
C GLY A 12 4.05 3.70 -9.17
N GLU A 13 5.19 4.14 -9.68
CA GLU A 13 6.22 4.88 -8.93
C GLU A 13 6.46 6.24 -9.59
N LYS A 14 6.69 7.28 -8.78
CA LYS A 14 7.05 8.62 -9.22
C LYS A 14 8.36 9.01 -8.55
N SER A 15 9.23 9.69 -9.28
CA SER A 15 10.59 10.01 -8.81
C SER A 15 10.75 11.43 -8.27
N ASN A 16 9.81 12.36 -8.53
CA ASN A 16 9.92 13.75 -8.10
C ASN A 16 8.55 14.40 -7.79
N PRO A 17 8.13 14.48 -6.52
CA PRO A 17 8.75 13.88 -5.34
C PRO A 17 8.63 12.34 -5.36
N PRO A 18 9.56 11.61 -4.71
CA PRO A 18 9.52 10.16 -4.66
C PRO A 18 8.21 9.72 -4.00
N SER A 19 7.31 9.06 -4.73
CA SER A 19 6.02 8.61 -4.22
C SER A 19 5.55 7.37 -4.97
N VAL A 20 4.72 6.56 -4.29
CA VAL A 20 4.24 5.30 -4.84
C VAL A 20 2.72 5.29 -4.81
N ASP A 21 2.14 5.01 -5.98
CA ASP A 21 0.74 4.70 -6.12
C ASP A 21 0.55 3.21 -5.83
N TYR A 22 -0.38 2.87 -4.94
CA TYR A 22 -0.65 1.51 -4.52
C TYR A 22 -2.14 1.24 -4.30
N TYR A 23 -2.53 -0.03 -4.42
CA TYR A 23 -3.85 -0.52 -4.01
C TYR A 23 -3.72 -1.26 -2.68
N ARG A 24 -4.69 -1.07 -1.77
CA ARG A 24 -4.73 -1.82 -0.51
C ARG A 24 -5.13 -3.26 -0.81
N LYS A 25 -4.29 -4.22 -0.43
CA LYS A 25 -4.57 -5.65 -0.58
C LYS A 25 -4.73 -6.27 0.79
N CYS A 26 -5.75 -7.10 0.95
CA CYS A 26 -5.94 -7.89 2.14
C CYS A 26 -5.34 -9.27 1.96
N GLU A 27 -4.35 -9.59 2.79
CA GLU A 27 -3.69 -10.90 2.76
C GLU A 27 -4.59 -12.00 3.35
N SER A 28 -5.55 -11.65 4.20
CA SER A 28 -6.47 -12.62 4.82
C SER A 28 -7.56 -13.12 3.88
N CYS A 29 -8.15 -12.25 3.05
CA CYS A 29 -9.28 -12.61 2.19
C CYS A 29 -9.05 -12.33 0.70
N GLY A 30 -7.85 -11.86 0.32
CA GLY A 30 -7.50 -11.51 -1.05
C GLY A 30 -8.17 -10.23 -1.59
N TYR A 31 -8.91 -9.49 -0.76
CA TYR A 31 -9.58 -8.25 -1.20
C TYR A 31 -8.55 -7.22 -1.66
N VAL A 32 -8.65 -6.78 -2.92
CA VAL A 32 -7.91 -5.63 -3.44
C VAL A 32 -8.87 -4.44 -3.55
N SER A 33 -8.49 -3.32 -2.96
CA SER A 33 -9.25 -2.09 -3.05
C SER A 33 -9.21 -1.55 -4.48
N SER A 34 -10.36 -1.10 -4.97
CA SER A 34 -10.47 -0.38 -6.25
C SER A 34 -9.93 1.06 -6.18
N SER A 35 -9.81 1.61 -4.96
CA SER A 35 -9.27 2.95 -4.76
C SER A 35 -7.75 2.93 -4.81
N LYS A 36 -7.18 3.82 -5.63
CA LYS A 36 -5.74 4.06 -5.67
C LYS A 36 -5.35 4.99 -4.52
N TYR A 37 -4.29 4.63 -3.81
CA TYR A 37 -3.70 5.41 -2.73
C TYR A 37 -2.29 5.84 -3.12
N ASN A 38 -1.86 6.99 -2.62
CA ASN A 38 -0.50 7.50 -2.83
C ASN A 38 0.19 7.67 -1.47
N THR A 39 1.49 7.37 -1.39
CA THR A 39 2.29 7.54 -0.17
C THR A 39 2.59 9.01 0.18
N ALA A 40 2.16 9.97 -0.65
CA ALA A 40 2.51 11.40 -0.69
C ALA A 40 4.00 11.67 -0.89
N ALA A 41 4.85 11.10 -0.03
CA ALA A 41 6.29 11.04 -0.17
C ALA A 41 6.82 9.72 0.43
N LEU A 42 7.63 8.99 -0.33
CA LEU A 42 8.27 7.74 0.07
C LEU A 42 9.80 7.93 0.04
N TYR A 43 10.37 8.35 1.18
CA TYR A 43 11.82 8.52 1.31
C TYR A 43 12.54 7.22 1.66
N HIS A 44 11.97 6.42 2.57
CA HIS A 44 12.57 5.17 3.04
C HIS A 44 11.51 4.10 3.35
N ARG A 45 10.50 4.48 4.12
CA ARG A 45 9.44 3.58 4.58
C ARG A 45 8.13 4.32 4.66
N TYR A 46 7.10 3.71 4.10
CA TYR A 46 5.71 4.09 4.32
C TYR A 46 5.04 3.00 5.16
N ASN A 47 4.33 3.43 6.19
CA ASN A 47 3.58 2.56 7.09
C ASN A 47 2.18 3.13 7.23
N SER A 48 1.18 2.31 6.95
CA SER A 48 -0.22 2.62 7.18
C SER A 48 -0.93 1.38 7.73
N SER A 49 -2.16 1.54 8.20
CA SER A 49 -3.00 0.41 8.55
C SER A 49 -4.34 0.57 7.85
N PHE A 50 -4.97 -0.54 7.52
CA PHE A 50 -6.34 -0.51 7.03
C PHE A 50 -7.13 -1.72 7.53
N ARG A 51 -8.39 -1.42 7.83
CA ARG A 51 -9.38 -2.45 8.10
C ARG A 51 -10.00 -2.90 6.80
N CYS A 52 -9.93 -4.20 6.51
CA CYS A 52 -10.54 -4.78 5.33
C CYS A 52 -12.07 -4.67 5.43
N PRO A 53 -12.74 -4.05 4.44
CA PRO A 53 -14.20 -3.94 4.45
C PRO A 53 -14.90 -5.29 4.18
N LYS A 54 -14.23 -6.28 3.58
CA LYS A 54 -14.81 -7.60 3.29
C LYS A 54 -14.81 -8.56 4.49
N CYS A 55 -13.66 -8.71 5.16
CA CYS A 55 -13.51 -9.69 6.25
C CYS A 55 -13.32 -9.04 7.64
N GLY A 56 -13.25 -7.71 7.72
CA GLY A 56 -13.01 -7.00 8.97
C GLY A 56 -11.57 -7.07 9.49
N ASN A 57 -10.68 -7.84 8.83
CA ASN A 57 -9.28 -7.99 9.24
C ASN A 57 -8.58 -6.63 9.25
N ASN A 58 -7.97 -6.29 10.39
CA ASN A 58 -7.14 -5.09 10.49
C ASN A 58 -5.70 -5.49 10.22
N GLN A 59 -5.11 -4.95 9.15
CA GLN A 59 -3.75 -5.27 8.77
C GLN A 59 -2.94 -4.02 8.50
N ARG A 60 -1.63 -4.21 8.47
CA ARG A 60 -0.66 -3.18 8.22
C ARG A 60 -0.28 -3.16 6.74
N ILE A 61 0.08 -1.98 6.26
CA ILE A 61 0.59 -1.71 4.93
C ILE A 61 2.00 -1.21 5.13
N GLU A 62 2.96 -1.85 4.49
CA GLU A 62 4.35 -1.40 4.52
C GLU A 62 4.95 -1.44 3.12
N ILE A 63 5.50 -0.29 2.71
CA ILE A 63 6.17 -0.09 1.42
C ILE A 63 7.53 0.52 1.72
N ARG A 64 8.59 -0.01 1.11
CA ARG A 64 9.97 0.50 1.23
C ARG A 64 10.46 0.94 -0.15
N SER A 65 11.20 2.04 -0.26
CA SER A 65 11.74 2.56 -1.54
C SER A 65 13.10 1.98 -1.89
#